data_AF-A0A657B081-F1
#
_entry.id   AF-A0A657B081-F1
#
_cell.length_a   1.000
_cell.length_b   1.000
_cell.length_c   1.000
_cell.angle_alpha   90.00
_cell.angle_beta   90.00
_cell.angle_gamma   90.00
#
_symmetry.space_group_name_H-M   'P 1'
#
loop_
_entity.id
_entity.type
_entity.pdbx_description
1 polymer ?
#
loop_
_entity_poly.entity_id
_entity_poly.type
_entity_poly.pdbx_seq_one_letter_code
_entity_poly.pdbx_strand_id
1 'polypeptide(L)'
;EQLESIRKNAIETVINGAPKHMRERLQGLQFQIDMERKRCKNPVQACMKISSMMNDSIAELRYALNQPDDYLKSRTKHEAKVLSFTSPSRTK
;
A
#
# COMPACT_ATOMS: atom_id res chain seq x y z
N GLU A 1 5.50 6.32 -25.19
CA GLU A 1 5.71 4.97 -24.61
C GLU A 1 7.04 4.81 -23.87
N GLN A 2 8.14 5.44 -24.31
CA GLN A 2 9.47 5.31 -23.67
C GLN A 2 9.50 5.61 -22.16
N LEU A 3 8.82 6.67 -21.71
CA LEU A 3 8.71 7.02 -20.29
C LEU A 3 8.05 5.92 -19.43
N GLU A 4 7.04 5.25 -19.96
CA GLU A 4 6.37 4.15 -19.25
C GLU A 4 7.27 2.90 -19.16
N SER A 5 8.09 2.65 -20.18
CA SER A 5 9.10 1.58 -20.13
C SER A 5 10.17 1.87 -19.09
N ILE A 6 10.71 3.09 -19.07
CA ILE A 6 11.70 3.53 -18.07
C ILE A 6 11.15 3.34 -16.65
N ARG A 7 9.90 3.76 -16.43
CA ARG A 7 9.23 3.61 -15.14
C ARG A 7 9.10 2.15 -14.72
N LYS A 8 8.63 1.26 -15.60
CA LYS A 8 8.49 -0.18 -15.30
C LYS A 8 9.84 -0.80 -14.96
N ASN A 9 10.87 -0.52 -15.75
CA ASN A 9 12.22 -1.05 -15.51
C ASN A 9 12.78 -0.58 -14.15
N ALA A 10 12.56 0.69 -13.79
CA ALA A 10 13.00 1.22 -12.50
C ALA A 10 12.31 0.52 -11.32
N ILE A 11 10.99 0.28 -11.44
CA ILE A 11 10.20 -0.45 -10.43
C ILE A 11 10.70 -1.89 -10.28
N GLU A 12 10.86 -2.61 -11.39
CA GLU A 12 11.33 -3.99 -11.40
C GLU A 12 12.72 -4.11 -10.78
N THR A 13 13.62 -3.17 -11.10
CA THR A 13 14.96 -3.10 -10.50
C THR A 13 14.90 -2.97 -8.99
N VAL A 14 14.05 -2.09 -8.46
CA VAL A 14 13.87 -1.91 -7.01
C VAL A 14 13.29 -3.16 -6.35
N ILE A 15 12.25 -3.76 -6.94
CA ILE A 15 11.60 -4.94 -6.36
C ILE A 15 12.56 -6.14 -6.37
N ASN A 16 13.25 -6.39 -7.49
CA ASN A 16 14.16 -7.53 -7.63
C ASN A 16 15.41 -7.37 -6.77
N GLY A 17 15.90 -6.14 -6.60
CA GLY A 17 17.04 -5.81 -5.73
C GLY A 17 16.74 -5.92 -4.23
N ALA A 18 15.48 -5.93 -3.82
CA ALA A 18 15.10 -6.02 -2.41
C ALA A 18 15.30 -7.43 -1.82
N PRO A 19 15.53 -7.56 -0.49
CA PRO A 19 15.54 -8.84 0.21
C PRO A 19 14.23 -9.61 0.04
N LYS A 20 14.30 -10.95 -0.03
CA LYS A 20 13.15 -11.82 -0.32
C LYS A 20 11.92 -11.53 0.55
N HIS A 21 12.13 -11.29 1.85
CA HIS A 21 11.06 -11.00 2.81
C HIS A 21 10.33 -9.67 2.56
N MET A 22 10.94 -8.74 1.82
CA MET A 22 10.34 -7.45 1.48
C MET A 22 9.65 -7.45 0.11
N ARG A 23 10.04 -8.37 -0.79
CA ARG A 23 9.55 -8.38 -2.18
C ARG A 23 8.03 -8.49 -2.27
N GLU A 24 7.43 -9.37 -1.47
CA GLU A 24 5.96 -9.54 -1.44
C GLU A 24 5.26 -8.23 -1.04
N ARG A 25 5.77 -7.54 -0.01
CA ARG A 25 5.21 -6.26 0.43
C ARG A 25 5.40 -5.17 -0.62
N LEU A 26 6.54 -5.13 -1.29
CA LEU A 26 6.81 -4.16 -2.36
C LEU A 26 5.92 -4.40 -3.59
N GLN A 27 5.67 -5.65 -3.96
CA GLN A 27 4.73 -5.99 -5.02
C GLN A 27 3.30 -5.56 -4.69
N GLY A 28 2.86 -5.78 -3.44
CA GLY A 28 1.56 -5.28 -2.97
C GLY A 28 1.46 -3.75 -3.03
N LEU A 29 2.51 -3.04 -2.60
CA LEU A 29 2.56 -1.58 -2.70
C LEU A 29 2.52 -1.10 -4.16
N GLN A 30 3.28 -1.76 -5.04
CA GLN A 30 3.29 -1.44 -6.47
C GLN A 30 1.89 -1.62 -7.09
N PHE A 31 1.17 -2.69 -6.73
CA PHE A 31 -0.21 -2.89 -7.15
C PHE A 31 -1.12 -1.75 -6.69
N GLN A 32 -1.01 -1.32 -5.42
CA GLN A 32 -1.79 -0.20 -4.90
C GLN A 32 -1.51 1.11 -5.67
N ILE A 33 -0.24 1.41 -5.94
CA ILE A 33 0.18 2.57 -6.72
C ILE A 33 -0.39 2.50 -8.15
N ASP A 34 -0.31 1.34 -8.81
CA ASP A 34 -0.86 1.17 -10.16
C ASP A 34 -2.38 1.34 -10.21
N MET A 35 -3.10 0.85 -9.19
CA MET A 35 -4.54 1.06 -9.07
C MET A 35 -4.90 2.52 -8.85
N GLU A 36 -4.12 3.25 -8.03
CA GLU A 36 -4.34 4.67 -7.81
C GLU A 36 -4.10 5.47 -9.09
N ARG A 37 -3.04 5.14 -9.86
CA ARG A 37 -2.79 5.72 -11.18
C ARG A 37 -3.95 5.50 -12.15
N LYS A 38 -4.49 4.28 -12.19
CA LYS A 38 -5.65 3.94 -13.05
C LYS A 38 -6.92 4.69 -12.67
N ARG A 39 -7.11 5.00 -11.39
CA ARG A 39 -8.28 5.75 -10.89
C ARG A 39 -8.19 7.25 -11.16
N CYS A 40 -7.00 7.80 -11.31
CA CYS A 40 -6.79 9.21 -11.58
C CYS A 40 -7.24 9.59 -13.01
N LYS A 41 -7.85 10.76 -13.13
CA LYS A 41 -8.37 11.30 -14.41
C LYS A 41 -7.26 11.79 -15.34
N ASN A 42 -6.10 12.13 -14.79
CA ASN A 42 -4.94 12.59 -15.56
C ASN A 42 -3.60 12.31 -14.83
N PRO A 43 -2.47 12.37 -15.53
CA PRO A 43 -1.16 12.05 -14.97
C PRO A 43 -0.69 12.97 -13.83
N VAL A 44 -1.09 14.25 -13.86
CA VAL A 44 -0.72 15.22 -12.80
C VAL A 44 -1.44 14.87 -11.49
N GLN A 45 -2.72 14.54 -11.56
CA GLN A 45 -3.48 14.07 -10.42
C GLN A 45 -2.86 12.79 -9.83
N ALA A 46 -2.44 11.85 -10.69
CA ALA A 46 -1.76 10.64 -10.25
C ALA A 46 -0.44 10.97 -9.52
N CYS A 47 0.34 11.91 -10.05
CA CYS A 47 1.58 12.36 -9.40
C CYS A 47 1.33 12.96 -8.01
N MET A 48 0.36 13.88 -7.90
CA MET A 48 -0.01 14.48 -6.62
C MET A 48 -0.46 13.43 -5.61
N LYS A 49 -1.26 12.45 -6.07
CA LYS A 49 -1.81 11.43 -5.20
C LYS A 49 -0.75 10.45 -4.69
N ILE A 50 0.17 10.02 -5.56
CA ILE A 50 1.32 9.19 -5.15
C ILE A 50 2.21 9.97 -4.19
N SER A 51 2.47 11.26 -4.45
CA SER A 51 3.24 12.12 -3.54
C SER A 51 2.58 12.23 -2.17
N SER A 52 1.25 12.34 -2.10
CA SER A 52 0.50 12.27 -0.84
C SER A 52 0.73 10.94 -0.13
N MET A 53 0.57 9.79 -0.81
CA MET A 53 0.78 8.46 -0.21
C MET A 53 2.19 8.30 0.38
N MET A 54 3.22 8.83 -0.30
CA MET A 54 4.59 8.84 0.20
C MET A 54 4.73 9.70 1.46
N ASN A 55 4.17 10.91 1.45
CA ASN A 55 4.20 11.80 2.62
C ASN A 55 3.44 11.21 3.82
N ASP A 56 2.29 10.57 3.58
CA ASP A 56 1.50 9.90 4.61
C ASP A 56 2.32 8.78 5.27
N SER A 57 3.05 8.00 4.48
CA SER A 57 3.94 6.94 4.98
C SER A 57 5.09 7.51 5.83
N ILE A 58 5.66 8.65 5.44
CA ILE A 58 6.72 9.33 6.20
C ILE A 58 6.14 9.92 7.49
N ALA A 59 4.95 10.51 7.45
CA ALA A 59 4.28 11.04 8.62
C ALA A 59 3.97 9.92 9.63
N GLU A 60 3.50 8.76 9.15
CA GLU A 60 3.28 7.58 9.99
C GLU A 60 4.59 7.12 10.64
N LEU A 61 5.68 7.02 9.86
CA LEU A 61 6.98 6.64 10.41
C LEU A 61 7.48 7.65 11.45
N ARG A 62 7.36 8.95 11.19
CA ARG A 62 7.73 10.00 12.14
C ARG A 62 6.91 9.91 13.41
N TYR A 63 5.63 9.61 13.31
CA TYR A 63 4.78 9.41 14.48
C TYR A 63 5.23 8.19 15.28
N ALA A 64 5.47 7.05 14.62
CA ALA A 64 5.94 5.82 15.26
C ALA A 64 7.30 5.99 15.97
N LEU A 65 8.22 6.77 15.41
CA LEU A 65 9.54 7.00 15.99
C LEU A 65 9.54 8.01 17.14
N ASN A 66 8.72 9.07 17.05
CA ASN A 66 8.70 10.13 18.07
C ASN A 66 7.72 9.84 19.23
N GLN A 67 6.69 9.01 19.00
CA GLN A 67 5.67 8.65 19.99
C GLN A 67 5.38 7.15 19.95
N PRO A 68 6.37 6.29 20.27
CA PRO A 68 6.25 4.84 20.07
C PRO A 68 5.16 4.19 20.93
N ASP A 69 5.01 4.59 22.19
CA ASP A 69 4.00 4.02 23.09
C ASP A 69 2.57 4.30 22.60
N ASP A 70 2.33 5.50 22.08
CA ASP A 70 1.02 5.89 21.56
C ASP A 70 0.74 5.26 20.19
N TYR A 71 1.77 5.12 19.34
CA TYR A 71 1.67 4.37 18.09
C TYR A 71 1.30 2.90 18.33
N LEU A 72 1.96 2.22 19.27
CA LEU A 72 1.67 0.83 19.61
C LEU A 72 0.26 0.66 20.19
N LYS A 73 -0.21 1.59 21.02
CA LYS A 73 -1.59 1.60 21.57
C LYS A 73 -2.67 1.85 20.51
N SER A 74 -2.38 2.66 19.49
CA SER A 74 -3.35 2.91 18.41
C SER A 74 -3.47 1.73 17.45
N ARG A 75 -2.37 1.00 17.20
CA ARG A 75 -2.36 -0.17 16.33
C ARG A 75 -3.17 -1.35 16.85
N THR A 76 -3.21 -1.57 18.17
CA THR A 76 -3.99 -2.65 18.80
C THR A 76 -5.50 -2.43 18.72
N LYS A 77 -5.98 -1.21 18.44
CA LYS A 77 -7.42 -0.91 18.31
C LYS A 77 -8.01 -1.31 16.95
N HIS A 78 -7.19 -1.55 15.93
CA HIS A 78 -7.64 -1.90 14.58
C HIS A 78 -7.77 -3.41 14.35
N GLU A 79 -8.31 -4.16 15.31
CA GLU A 79 -8.71 -5.54 15.04
C GLU A 79 -9.92 -5.54 14.11
N ALA A 80 -9.81 -6.24 12.98
CA ALA A 80 -10.90 -6.35 12.02
C ALA A 80 -12.06 -7.15 12.63
N LYS A 81 -13.27 -6.59 12.59
CA LYS A 81 -14.48 -7.30 13.03
C LYS A 81 -14.75 -8.46 12.07
N VAL A 82 -14.44 -9.69 12.50
CA VAL A 82 -14.74 -10.91 11.74
C VAL A 82 -16.26 -11.05 11.64
N LEU A 83 -16.79 -10.94 10.43
CA LEU A 83 -18.20 -11.23 10.16
C LEU A 83 -18.36 -12.74 10.01
N SER A 84 -19.06 -13.36 10.95
CA SER A 84 -19.45 -14.76 10.87
C SER A 84 -20.56 -14.91 9.82
N PHE A 85 -20.27 -15.63 8.74
CA PHE A 85 -21.28 -16.04 7.78
C PHE A 85 -21.89 -17.37 8.26
N THR A 86 -23.17 -17.34 8.66
CA THR A 86 -23.93 -18.56 8.90
C THR A 86 -24.09 -19.31 7.59
N SER A 87 -23.60 -20.55 7.53
CA SER A 87 -23.76 -21.41 6.35
C SER A 87 -25.25 -21.60 6.06
N PRO A 88 -25.70 -21.48 4.80
CA PRO A 88 -27.10 -21.68 4.46
C PRO A 88 -27.48 -23.14 4.75
N SER A 89 -28.54 -23.36 5.53
CA SER A 89 -29.09 -24.68 5.74
C SER A 89 -29.56 -25.22 4.39
N ARG A 90 -29.00 -26.36 3.99
CA ARG A 90 -29.40 -27.08 2.78
C ARG A 90 -30.81 -27.64 3.02
N THR A 91 -31.84 -26.88 2.64
CA THR A 91 -33.20 -27.40 2.55
C THR A 91 -33.25 -28.47 1.46
N LYS A 92 -33.74 -29.65 1.85
CA LYS A 92 -33.97 -30.82 1.00
C LYS A 92 -35.12 -30.58 0.03
#